data_AF-A0A377CWK1-F1
#
_entry.id   AF-A0A377CWK1-F1
#
_cell.length_a   1.000
_cell.length_b   1.000
_cell.length_c   1.000
_cell.angle_alpha   90.00
_cell.angle_beta   90.00
_cell.angle_gamma   90.00
#
_symmetry.space_group_name_H-M   'P 1'
#
loop_
_entity.id
_entity.type
_entity.pdbx_description
1 polymer ?
#
loop_
_entity_poly.entity_id
_entity_poly.type
_entity_poly.pdbx_seq_one_letter_code
_entity_poly.pdbx_strand_id
1 'polypeptide(L)'
;MSKLLDRFRYFKQKGETFADGHGQVMHSNRDWEDSYRQRWQFDKIVRSTHGVNCTGSCSWKIYVKNGLVTWEIQQTDYPRTRPDLPNHEPRGCPRGASYSWYLYSANRLKYPLIRKRLIELWREALKQHSDPVLAWASIMNDPQKCLSYKQVRGRGGFIRSNWQELNQLIAAANVWTIKTYGPDRVAGFSPIPAMSMVSYARRNALSVAAWRHLFKFLRLVLRPAARLADDLGRANRRTGNLPTGITPATSSPGGLTYRRHVRRTPTSLPKYATKALKPSPLPLTTLKWPNCATSGWHRNKALIAPWRWQWAM
;
A
#
# COMPACT_ATOMS: atom_id res chain seq x y z
N MET A 1 39.05 -6.52 -36.96
CA MET A 1 40.40 -7.02 -37.33
C MET A 1 40.63 -8.41 -36.76
N SER A 2 41.60 -9.16 -37.26
CA SER A 2 41.92 -10.50 -36.75
C SER A 2 42.84 -10.43 -35.54
N LYS A 3 42.32 -10.82 -34.37
CA LYS A 3 43.09 -10.88 -33.11
C LYS A 3 44.33 -11.78 -33.20
N LEU A 4 44.35 -12.75 -34.12
CA LEU A 4 45.50 -13.60 -34.38
C LEU A 4 46.61 -12.83 -35.10
N LEU A 5 46.27 -12.07 -36.15
CA LEU A 5 47.23 -11.28 -36.92
C LEU A 5 47.80 -10.10 -36.12
N ASP A 6 47.00 -9.51 -35.23
CA ASP A 6 47.46 -8.43 -34.36
C ASP A 6 48.60 -8.85 -33.40
N ARG A 7 48.75 -10.15 -33.11
CA ARG A 7 49.88 -10.68 -32.31
C ARG A 7 51.23 -10.46 -33.00
N PHE A 8 51.28 -10.42 -34.33
CA PHE A 8 52.52 -10.14 -35.08
C PHE A 8 52.97 -8.68 -34.96
N ARG A 9 52.13 -7.79 -34.43
CA ARG A 9 52.46 -6.38 -34.16
C ARG A 9 53.09 -6.15 -32.77
N TYR A 10 53.47 -7.22 -32.05
CA TYR A 10 53.90 -7.18 -30.64
C TYR A 10 54.88 -6.05 -30.31
N PHE A 11 56.02 -5.97 -31.01
CA PHE A 11 57.02 -4.92 -30.76
C PHE A 11 56.55 -3.53 -31.17
N LYS A 12 55.72 -3.41 -32.22
CA LYS A 12 55.14 -2.15 -32.70
C LYS A 12 54.07 -1.56 -31.76
N GLN A 13 53.56 -2.35 -30.81
CA GLN A 13 52.59 -1.90 -29.80
C GLN A 13 53.23 -1.41 -28.50
N LYS A 14 54.55 -1.59 -28.31
CA LYS A 14 55.27 -1.03 -27.16
C LYS A 14 55.49 0.47 -27.36
N GLY A 15 55.05 1.27 -26.39
CA GLY A 15 55.36 2.70 -26.31
C GLY A 15 56.59 2.95 -25.43
N GLU A 16 56.60 4.09 -24.74
CA GLU A 16 57.65 4.46 -23.80
C GLU A 16 57.65 3.57 -22.54
N THR A 17 58.84 3.38 -21.96
CA THR A 17 59.01 2.86 -20.61
C THR A 17 58.87 4.00 -19.60
N PHE A 18 58.48 3.68 -18.37
CA PHE A 18 58.37 4.64 -17.27
C PHE A 18 58.86 4.05 -15.96
N ALA A 19 59.17 4.92 -14.98
CA ALA A 19 59.75 4.53 -13.68
C ALA A 19 60.98 3.62 -13.83
N ASP A 20 62.02 4.13 -14.48
CA ASP A 20 63.34 3.47 -14.65
C ASP A 20 63.26 2.04 -15.22
N GLY A 21 62.31 1.82 -16.14
CA GLY A 21 62.08 0.53 -16.80
C GLY A 21 61.15 -0.43 -16.06
N HIS A 22 60.61 -0.04 -14.89
CA HIS A 22 59.60 -0.82 -14.16
C HIS A 22 58.27 -0.91 -14.91
N GLY A 23 57.89 0.15 -15.62
CA GLY A 23 56.64 0.28 -16.36
C GLY A 23 56.83 0.35 -17.88
N GLN A 24 55.81 -0.11 -18.62
CA GLN A 24 55.75 -0.06 -20.08
C GLN A 24 54.37 0.42 -20.51
N VAL A 25 54.31 1.53 -21.28
CA VAL A 25 53.07 1.94 -21.96
C VAL A 25 52.82 1.02 -23.16
N MET A 26 51.57 0.60 -23.35
CA MET A 26 51.16 -0.29 -24.44
C MET A 26 50.02 0.33 -25.26
N HIS A 27 50.20 0.42 -26.58
CA HIS A 27 49.21 0.90 -27.54
C HIS A 27 48.46 -0.29 -28.19
N SER A 28 47.91 -1.17 -27.35
CA SER A 28 47.14 -2.33 -27.76
C SER A 28 45.64 -2.04 -27.85
N ASN A 29 44.91 -2.89 -28.58
CA ASN A 29 43.46 -2.80 -28.72
C ASN A 29 42.74 -3.09 -27.38
N ARG A 30 41.70 -2.31 -27.06
CA ARG A 30 40.94 -2.38 -25.80
C ARG A 30 39.42 -2.58 -26.01
N ASP A 31 39.00 -3.01 -27.19
CA ASP A 31 37.58 -3.13 -27.57
C ASP A 31 36.80 -4.11 -26.68
N TRP A 32 37.50 -5.04 -26.02
CA TRP A 32 36.89 -5.97 -25.06
C TRP A 32 36.18 -5.27 -23.88
N GLU A 33 36.58 -4.05 -23.55
CA GLU A 33 35.97 -3.23 -22.51
C GLU A 33 34.52 -2.83 -22.84
N ASP A 34 34.12 -2.85 -24.11
CA ASP A 34 32.75 -2.57 -24.53
C ASP A 34 31.74 -3.55 -23.94
N SER A 35 32.17 -4.76 -23.55
CA SER A 35 31.33 -5.72 -22.80
C SER A 35 30.77 -5.10 -21.51
N TYR A 36 31.60 -4.40 -20.74
CA TYR A 36 31.17 -3.71 -19.52
C TYR A 36 30.38 -2.42 -19.82
N ARG A 37 30.75 -1.68 -20.88
CA ARG A 37 30.01 -0.48 -21.31
C ARG A 37 28.59 -0.83 -21.75
N GLN A 38 28.43 -1.87 -22.57
CA GLN A 38 27.14 -2.39 -23.05
C GLN A 38 26.31 -2.99 -21.92
N ARG A 39 26.95 -3.58 -20.88
CA ARG A 39 26.24 -4.01 -19.67
C ARG A 39 25.64 -2.83 -18.90
N TRP A 40 26.37 -1.71 -18.79
CA TRP A 40 25.93 -0.51 -18.06
C TRP A 40 24.86 0.30 -18.78
N GLN A 41 24.90 0.37 -20.12
CA GLN A 41 23.86 1.00 -20.95
C GLN A 41 22.46 0.44 -20.64
N PHE A 42 21.43 1.27 -20.77
CA PHE A 42 20.04 0.97 -20.42
C PHE A 42 19.08 1.66 -21.40
N ASP A 43 17.84 1.16 -21.49
CA ASP A 43 16.81 1.70 -22.40
C ASP A 43 16.20 2.99 -21.83
N LYS A 44 15.92 3.01 -20.52
CA LYS A 44 15.36 4.16 -19.79
C LYS A 44 15.57 4.07 -18.28
N ILE A 45 15.44 5.22 -17.63
CA ILE A 45 15.32 5.35 -16.17
C ILE A 45 13.90 5.77 -15.83
N VAL A 46 13.29 5.15 -14.82
CA VAL A 46 11.99 5.53 -14.26
C VAL A 46 12.16 5.94 -12.80
N ARG A 47 11.53 7.04 -12.36
CA ARG A 47 11.52 7.40 -10.93
C ARG A 47 10.54 6.53 -10.16
N SER A 48 10.98 5.93 -9.06
CA SER A 48 10.11 5.22 -8.12
C SER A 48 10.57 5.40 -6.66
N THR A 49 9.90 4.73 -5.73
CA THR A 49 10.20 4.68 -4.30
C THR A 49 9.74 3.33 -3.70
N HIS A 50 10.19 3.00 -2.49
CA HIS A 50 9.86 1.75 -1.81
C HIS A 50 8.72 1.93 -0.82
N GLY A 51 7.55 1.33 -1.13
CA GLY A 51 6.36 1.34 -0.26
C GLY A 51 6.46 0.39 0.94
N VAL A 52 7.51 0.55 1.75
CA VAL A 52 7.82 -0.26 2.93
C VAL A 52 8.00 0.62 4.16
N ASN A 53 7.65 0.11 5.34
CA ASN A 53 7.73 0.85 6.60
C ASN A 53 9.18 0.97 7.10
N CYS A 54 9.95 1.88 6.52
CA CYS A 54 11.37 2.07 6.81
C CYS A 54 11.78 3.52 7.10
N THR A 55 10.82 4.45 7.18
CA THR A 55 10.96 5.93 7.25
C THR A 55 11.81 6.60 6.16
N GLY A 56 12.53 5.85 5.34
CA GLY A 56 13.49 6.37 4.37
C GLY A 56 12.88 7.27 3.29
N SER A 57 11.73 6.91 2.71
CA SER A 57 11.08 7.65 1.61
C SER A 57 12.03 8.01 0.44
N CYS A 58 13.04 7.16 0.21
CA CYS A 58 14.11 7.43 -0.74
C CYS A 58 13.61 7.29 -2.17
N SER A 59 13.87 8.27 -3.03
CA SER A 59 13.59 8.19 -4.46
C SER A 59 14.72 7.45 -5.20
N TRP A 60 14.36 6.60 -6.16
CA TRP A 60 15.29 5.75 -6.92
C TRP A 60 15.13 5.92 -8.43
N LYS A 61 16.25 5.79 -9.13
CA LYS A 61 16.38 5.58 -10.58
C LYS A 61 16.23 4.08 -10.82
N ILE A 62 15.09 3.65 -11.34
CA ILE A 62 14.84 2.26 -11.72
C ILE A 62 15.31 2.10 -13.18
N TYR A 63 16.32 1.27 -13.39
CA TYR A 63 16.91 1.04 -14.71
C TYR A 63 16.15 -0.07 -15.43
N VAL A 64 15.73 0.21 -16.66
CA VAL A 64 15.12 -0.76 -17.58
C VAL A 64 16.09 -1.01 -18.72
N LYS A 65 16.39 -2.28 -19.00
CA LYS A 65 17.24 -2.73 -20.10
C LYS A 65 16.61 -3.96 -20.75
N ASN A 66 16.60 -4.01 -22.08
CA ASN A 66 15.91 -5.05 -22.87
C ASN A 66 14.43 -5.21 -22.44
N GLY A 67 13.75 -4.11 -22.11
CA GLY A 67 12.36 -4.10 -21.65
C GLY A 67 12.12 -4.65 -20.23
N LEU A 68 13.16 -5.07 -19.50
CA LEU A 68 13.07 -5.61 -18.14
C LEU A 68 13.74 -4.67 -17.13
N VAL A 69 13.24 -4.63 -15.89
CA VAL A 69 13.92 -3.91 -14.80
C VAL A 69 15.17 -4.71 -14.39
N THR A 70 16.32 -4.05 -14.33
CA THR A 70 17.60 -4.73 -14.05
C THR A 70 18.20 -4.38 -12.70
N TRP A 71 18.32 -3.11 -12.36
CA TRP A 71 18.85 -2.62 -11.09
C TRP A 71 18.26 -1.25 -10.73
N GLU A 72 18.52 -0.78 -9.51
CA GLU A 72 18.18 0.57 -9.08
C GLU A 72 19.38 1.28 -8.43
N ILE A 73 19.45 2.60 -8.63
CA ILE A 73 20.42 3.50 -7.97
C ILE A 73 19.64 4.67 -7.40
N GLN A 74 20.11 5.29 -6.32
CA GLN A 74 19.45 6.44 -5.73
C GLN A 74 19.27 7.61 -6.73
N GLN A 75 18.17 8.34 -6.56
CA GLN A 75 18.08 9.70 -7.08
C GLN A 75 18.87 10.64 -6.18
N THR A 76 19.48 11.66 -6.78
CA THR A 76 20.27 12.69 -6.08
C THR A 76 19.67 14.09 -6.24
N ASP A 77 18.52 14.21 -6.91
CA ASP A 77 17.87 15.46 -7.29
C ASP A 77 16.73 15.89 -6.35
N TYR A 78 16.89 15.62 -5.05
CA TYR A 78 16.04 16.24 -4.05
C TYR A 78 16.25 17.77 -4.07
N PRO A 79 15.21 18.58 -3.81
CA PRO A 79 15.39 20.01 -3.57
C PRO A 79 16.49 20.24 -2.51
N ARG A 80 17.45 21.11 -2.84
CA ARG A 80 18.62 21.37 -1.99
C ARG A 80 18.19 21.94 -0.64
N THR A 81 18.96 21.63 0.38
CA THR A 81 18.85 22.26 1.69
C THR A 81 19.32 23.71 1.64
N ARG A 82 19.17 24.43 2.76
CA ARG A 82 19.80 25.74 2.94
C ARG A 82 21.33 25.62 2.79
N PRO A 83 22.06 26.68 2.35
CA PRO A 83 23.50 26.58 2.08
C PRO A 83 24.37 26.15 3.27
N ASP A 84 23.90 26.39 4.50
CA ASP A 84 24.52 26.02 5.77
C ASP A 84 24.30 24.54 6.18
N LEU A 85 23.51 23.78 5.42
CA LEU A 85 23.13 22.40 5.74
C LEU A 85 23.47 21.42 4.61
N PRO A 86 23.92 20.19 4.92
CA PRO A 86 24.17 19.17 3.92
C PRO A 86 22.87 18.72 3.24
N ASN A 87 22.94 18.43 1.94
CA ASN A 87 21.80 17.94 1.16
C ASN A 87 21.37 16.53 1.62
N HIS A 88 20.13 16.16 1.29
CA HIS A 88 19.59 14.84 1.62
C HIS A 88 20.13 13.70 0.76
N GLU A 89 20.72 14.01 -0.40
CA GLU A 89 21.19 13.01 -1.36
C GLU A 89 22.40 12.23 -0.83
N PRO A 90 22.59 10.96 -1.24
CA PRO A 90 21.71 10.15 -2.08
C PRO A 90 20.53 9.48 -1.32
N ARG A 91 20.54 9.50 0.02
CA ARG A 91 19.76 8.55 0.85
C ARG A 91 20.04 7.09 0.42
N GLY A 92 19.01 6.25 0.45
CA GLY A 92 19.09 4.82 0.11
C GLY A 92 19.52 3.94 1.28
N CYS A 93 19.48 2.63 1.09
CA CYS A 93 19.92 1.62 2.05
C CYS A 93 20.11 0.27 1.31
N PRO A 94 20.88 -0.69 1.85
CA PRO A 94 21.14 -1.95 1.16
C PRO A 94 19.87 -2.78 0.90
N ARG A 95 18.81 -2.61 1.70
CA ARG A 95 17.50 -3.26 1.48
C ARG A 95 16.73 -2.66 0.30
N GLY A 96 16.99 -1.40 -0.04
CA GLY A 96 16.40 -0.72 -1.20
C GLY A 96 17.17 -1.00 -2.49
N ALA A 97 18.49 -1.19 -2.41
CA ALA A 97 19.34 -1.51 -3.56
C ALA A 97 19.18 -2.96 -4.08
N SER A 98 18.38 -3.78 -3.39
CA SER A 98 18.12 -5.18 -3.74
C SER A 98 16.64 -5.44 -4.05
N TYR A 99 15.83 -4.41 -4.30
CA TYR A 99 14.39 -4.56 -4.47
C TYR A 99 14.02 -5.11 -5.85
N SER A 100 14.80 -4.77 -6.88
CA SER A 100 14.66 -5.27 -8.26
C SER A 100 14.58 -6.80 -8.33
N TRP A 101 15.24 -7.51 -7.41
CA TRP A 101 15.22 -8.98 -7.27
C TRP A 101 13.79 -9.54 -7.21
N TYR A 102 12.87 -8.88 -6.47
CA TYR A 102 11.50 -9.38 -6.26
C TYR A 102 10.65 -9.43 -7.53
N LEU A 103 11.03 -8.71 -8.60
CA LEU A 103 10.20 -8.62 -9.80
C LEU A 103 10.12 -9.97 -10.53
N TYR A 104 11.24 -10.69 -10.60
CA TYR A 104 11.37 -11.92 -11.39
C TYR A 104 11.88 -13.13 -10.57
N SER A 105 12.13 -12.99 -9.27
CA SER A 105 12.60 -14.09 -8.42
C SER A 105 11.59 -15.24 -8.30
N ALA A 106 12.10 -16.40 -7.87
CA ALA A 106 11.31 -17.62 -7.67
C ALA A 106 10.12 -17.46 -6.71
N ASN A 107 10.15 -16.46 -5.82
CA ASN A 107 9.07 -16.19 -4.85
C ASN A 107 8.03 -15.17 -5.34
N ARG A 108 8.09 -14.75 -6.62
CA ARG A 108 7.12 -13.80 -7.19
C ARG A 108 5.75 -14.45 -7.34
N LEU A 109 4.72 -13.90 -6.68
CA LEU A 109 3.32 -14.24 -6.96
C LEU A 109 2.93 -13.76 -8.37
N LYS A 110 2.67 -14.71 -9.27
CA LYS A 110 2.33 -14.48 -10.69
C LYS A 110 0.82 -14.58 -10.98
N TYR A 111 0.08 -15.35 -10.19
CA TYR A 111 -1.33 -15.67 -10.42
C TYR A 111 -2.14 -15.58 -9.12
N PRO A 112 -3.47 -15.37 -9.19
CA PRO A 112 -4.35 -15.60 -8.04
C PRO A 112 -4.25 -17.07 -7.60
N LEU A 113 -3.97 -17.28 -6.31
CA LEU A 113 -3.83 -18.60 -5.70
C LEU A 113 -4.93 -18.81 -4.67
N ILE A 114 -5.48 -20.02 -4.64
CA ILE A 114 -6.44 -20.47 -3.63
C ILE A 114 -6.08 -21.88 -3.16
N ARG A 115 -6.50 -22.27 -1.95
CA ARG A 115 -6.28 -23.63 -1.47
C ARG A 115 -7.19 -24.61 -2.20
N LYS A 116 -6.61 -25.73 -2.68
CA LYS A 116 -7.31 -26.85 -3.33
C LYS A 116 -8.61 -27.23 -2.61
N ARG A 117 -8.53 -27.54 -1.31
CA ARG A 117 -9.70 -27.95 -0.51
C ARG A 117 -10.84 -26.92 -0.44
N LEU A 118 -10.54 -25.62 -0.52
CA LEU A 118 -11.58 -24.59 -0.50
C LEU A 118 -12.25 -24.44 -1.87
N ILE A 119 -11.46 -24.49 -2.95
CA ILE A 119 -11.99 -24.28 -4.30
C ILE A 119 -12.73 -25.51 -4.85
N GLU A 120 -12.39 -26.72 -4.38
CA GLU A 120 -13.21 -27.93 -4.62
C GLU A 120 -14.62 -27.76 -4.05
N LEU A 121 -14.73 -27.47 -2.75
CA LEU A 121 -16.00 -27.19 -2.07
C LEU A 121 -16.78 -26.05 -2.73
N TRP A 122 -16.09 -24.98 -3.15
CA TRP A 122 -16.71 -23.85 -3.86
C TRP A 122 -17.33 -24.27 -5.19
N ARG A 123 -16.60 -25.04 -6.01
CA ARG A 123 -17.07 -25.51 -7.31
C ARG A 123 -18.17 -26.55 -7.19
N GLU A 124 -18.16 -27.36 -6.14
CA GLU A 124 -19.25 -28.29 -5.81
C GLU A 124 -20.52 -27.53 -5.40
N ALA A 125 -20.40 -26.54 -4.52
CA ALA A 125 -21.52 -25.72 -4.08
C ALA A 125 -22.14 -24.91 -5.23
N LEU A 126 -21.34 -24.37 -6.16
CA LEU A 126 -21.83 -23.69 -7.37
C LEU A 126 -22.57 -24.60 -8.35
N LYS A 127 -22.41 -25.93 -8.29
CA LYS A 127 -23.24 -26.86 -9.08
C LYS A 127 -24.63 -27.05 -8.47
N GLN A 128 -24.77 -26.85 -7.15
CA GLN A 128 -26.01 -27.02 -6.39
C GLN A 128 -26.78 -25.71 -6.24
N HIS A 129 -26.10 -24.57 -6.28
CA HIS A 129 -26.67 -23.25 -6.08
C HIS A 129 -26.23 -22.28 -7.17
N SER A 130 -27.19 -21.74 -7.92
CA SER A 130 -26.97 -20.71 -8.93
C SER A 130 -26.55 -19.35 -8.34
N ASP A 131 -27.02 -19.02 -7.13
CA ASP A 131 -26.58 -17.85 -6.37
C ASP A 131 -25.26 -18.16 -5.62
N PRO A 132 -24.14 -17.48 -5.94
CA PRO A 132 -22.87 -17.63 -5.23
C PRO A 132 -22.95 -17.37 -3.72
N VAL A 133 -23.87 -16.52 -3.25
CA VAL A 133 -24.08 -16.25 -1.82
C VAL A 133 -24.67 -17.47 -1.10
N LEU A 134 -25.57 -18.19 -1.77
CA LEU A 134 -26.13 -19.45 -1.26
C LEU A 134 -25.10 -20.60 -1.35
N ALA A 135 -24.28 -20.63 -2.41
CA ALA A 135 -23.15 -21.55 -2.51
C ALA A 135 -22.14 -21.35 -1.36
N TRP A 136 -21.88 -20.11 -0.96
CA TRP A 136 -21.03 -19.84 0.21
C TRP A 136 -21.73 -20.26 1.52
N ALA A 137 -23.03 -20.02 1.65
CA ALA A 137 -23.81 -20.42 2.82
C ALA A 137 -23.77 -21.95 3.06
N SER A 138 -23.87 -22.77 2.02
CA SER A 138 -23.84 -24.25 2.17
C SER A 138 -22.46 -24.83 2.52
N ILE A 139 -21.39 -24.04 2.42
CA ILE A 139 -20.05 -24.36 2.92
C ILE A 139 -19.88 -23.88 4.37
N MET A 140 -20.44 -22.72 4.70
CA MET A 140 -20.30 -22.10 6.03
C MET A 140 -21.23 -22.69 7.09
N ASN A 141 -22.44 -23.09 6.71
CA ASN A 141 -23.41 -23.72 7.60
C ASN A 141 -23.06 -25.19 7.93
N ASP A 142 -22.07 -25.76 7.24
CA ASP A 142 -21.58 -27.13 7.44
C ASP A 142 -20.26 -27.10 8.23
N PRO A 143 -20.25 -27.52 9.52
CA PRO A 143 -19.05 -27.49 10.34
C PRO A 143 -17.91 -28.34 9.79
N GLN A 144 -18.21 -29.46 9.12
CA GLN A 144 -17.20 -30.38 8.58
C GLN A 144 -16.51 -29.81 7.34
N LYS A 145 -17.29 -29.24 6.40
CA LYS A 145 -16.72 -28.49 5.27
C LYS A 145 -15.86 -27.35 5.77
N CYS A 146 -16.36 -26.56 6.72
CA CYS A 146 -15.62 -25.49 7.38
C CYS A 146 -14.29 -25.95 7.97
N LEU A 147 -14.31 -27.02 8.76
CA LEU A 147 -13.13 -27.57 9.41
C LEU A 147 -12.09 -28.01 8.37
N SER A 148 -12.53 -28.71 7.31
CA SER A 148 -11.66 -29.34 6.32
C SER A 148 -10.73 -28.38 5.58
N TYR A 149 -11.16 -27.14 5.26
CA TYR A 149 -10.28 -26.16 4.61
C TYR A 149 -9.53 -25.24 5.61
N LYS A 150 -10.04 -25.11 6.84
CA LYS A 150 -9.44 -24.30 7.92
C LYS A 150 -8.23 -25.00 8.55
N GLN A 151 -8.30 -26.31 8.83
CA GLN A 151 -7.20 -27.07 9.46
C GLN A 151 -5.91 -27.14 8.63
N VAL A 152 -6.03 -27.09 7.30
CA VAL A 152 -4.91 -27.09 6.35
C VAL A 152 -4.28 -25.70 6.12
N ARG A 153 -4.62 -24.69 6.95
CA ARG A 153 -3.94 -23.38 6.95
C ARG A 153 -2.47 -23.56 7.35
N GLY A 154 -1.56 -23.03 6.53
CA GLY A 154 -0.11 -23.22 6.67
C GLY A 154 0.45 -24.52 6.06
N ARG A 155 -0.39 -25.44 5.56
CA ARG A 155 0.04 -26.77 5.08
C ARG A 155 0.13 -26.89 3.55
N GLY A 156 0.51 -25.80 2.86
CA GLY A 156 0.59 -25.76 1.40
C GLY A 156 -0.76 -25.95 0.69
N GLY A 157 -0.75 -26.73 -0.40
CA GLY A 157 -1.95 -27.08 -1.17
C GLY A 157 -2.59 -25.94 -1.96
N PHE A 158 -1.80 -24.95 -2.40
CA PHE A 158 -2.28 -23.89 -3.29
C PHE A 158 -2.39 -24.40 -4.73
N ILE A 159 -3.45 -23.99 -5.42
CA ILE A 159 -3.60 -24.12 -6.87
C ILE A 159 -3.79 -22.75 -7.51
N ARG A 160 -3.46 -22.65 -8.79
CA ARG A 160 -3.79 -21.50 -9.64
C ARG A 160 -5.30 -21.43 -9.86
N SER A 161 -5.85 -20.23 -9.74
CA SER A 161 -7.23 -19.88 -10.14
C SER A 161 -7.17 -18.69 -11.11
N ASN A 162 -8.28 -17.99 -11.31
CA ASN A 162 -8.40 -16.78 -12.11
C ASN A 162 -9.08 -15.66 -11.30
N TRP A 163 -9.02 -14.42 -11.78
CA TRP A 163 -9.57 -13.27 -11.05
C TRP A 163 -11.09 -13.29 -10.94
N GLN A 164 -11.82 -13.77 -11.95
CA GLN A 164 -13.28 -13.81 -11.94
C GLN A 164 -13.81 -14.77 -10.85
N GLU A 165 -13.27 -15.99 -10.80
CA GLU A 165 -13.61 -17.02 -9.82
C GLU A 165 -13.34 -16.55 -8.38
N LEU A 166 -12.15 -16.00 -8.11
CA LEU A 166 -11.81 -15.54 -6.75
C LEU A 166 -12.54 -14.26 -6.35
N ASN A 167 -12.78 -13.32 -7.28
CA ASN A 167 -13.55 -12.11 -6.97
C ASN A 167 -15.00 -12.46 -6.62
N GLN A 168 -15.62 -13.40 -7.35
CA GLN A 168 -16.98 -13.88 -7.05
C GLN A 168 -17.04 -14.55 -5.66
N LEU A 169 -16.09 -15.44 -5.34
CA LEU A 169 -16.00 -16.10 -4.03
C LEU A 169 -15.83 -15.07 -2.90
N ILE A 170 -14.90 -14.13 -3.04
CA ILE A 170 -14.65 -13.09 -2.03
C ILE A 170 -15.88 -12.18 -1.85
N ALA A 171 -16.55 -11.80 -2.94
CA ALA A 171 -17.77 -11.00 -2.88
C ALA A 171 -18.92 -11.77 -2.19
N ALA A 172 -19.15 -13.03 -2.56
CA ALA A 172 -20.17 -13.88 -1.95
C ALA A 172 -19.92 -14.08 -0.45
N ALA A 173 -18.67 -14.35 -0.05
CA ALA A 173 -18.28 -14.50 1.35
C ALA A 173 -18.50 -13.23 2.17
N ASN A 174 -18.16 -12.06 1.62
CA ASN A 174 -18.42 -10.78 2.26
C ASN A 174 -19.94 -10.50 2.39
N VAL A 175 -20.72 -10.67 1.31
CA VAL A 175 -22.17 -10.43 1.31
C VAL A 175 -22.89 -11.35 2.30
N TRP A 176 -22.55 -12.63 2.33
CA TRP A 176 -23.08 -13.57 3.31
C TRP A 176 -22.72 -13.18 4.74
N THR A 177 -21.45 -12.84 5.01
CA THR A 177 -21.01 -12.45 6.36
C THR A 177 -21.73 -11.18 6.84
N ILE A 178 -21.86 -10.18 5.96
CA ILE A 178 -22.62 -8.94 6.23
C ILE A 178 -24.09 -9.24 6.54
N LYS A 179 -24.73 -10.10 5.74
CA LYS A 179 -26.16 -10.47 5.87
C LYS A 179 -26.44 -11.27 7.14
N THR A 180 -25.54 -12.18 7.52
CA THR A 180 -25.76 -13.13 8.62
C THR A 180 -25.28 -12.62 9.98
N TYR A 181 -24.17 -11.87 10.05
CA TYR A 181 -23.55 -11.44 11.32
C TYR A 181 -23.35 -9.93 11.46
N GLY A 182 -23.56 -9.16 10.40
CA GLY A 182 -23.29 -7.72 10.38
C GLY A 182 -21.96 -7.34 9.71
N PRO A 183 -21.84 -6.07 9.26
CA PRO A 183 -20.73 -5.63 8.41
C PRO A 183 -19.40 -5.43 9.14
N ASP A 184 -19.41 -5.32 10.46
CA ASP A 184 -18.22 -5.21 11.31
C ASP A 184 -17.47 -6.54 11.50
N ARG A 185 -18.07 -7.68 11.13
CA ARG A 185 -17.40 -8.99 11.03
C ARG A 185 -16.50 -9.11 9.79
N VAL A 186 -16.50 -8.13 8.89
CA VAL A 186 -15.59 -8.03 7.73
C VAL A 186 -14.47 -7.02 8.03
N ALA A 187 -13.34 -7.52 8.53
CA ALA A 187 -12.18 -6.70 8.89
C ALA A 187 -11.09 -6.70 7.79
N GLY A 188 -10.41 -5.56 7.63
CA GLY A 188 -9.27 -5.41 6.72
C GLY A 188 -8.08 -4.76 7.41
N PHE A 189 -6.94 -5.46 7.49
CA PHE A 189 -5.70 -4.92 8.07
C PHE A 189 -4.82 -4.31 6.98
N SER A 190 -4.37 -3.07 7.20
CA SER A 190 -3.37 -2.39 6.38
C SER A 190 -2.62 -1.39 7.27
N PRO A 191 -1.29 -1.50 7.44
CA PRO A 191 -0.53 -0.57 8.25
C PRO A 191 -0.02 0.63 7.43
N ILE A 192 0.42 1.68 8.14
CA ILE A 192 1.22 2.83 7.67
C ILE A 192 0.81 3.40 6.29
N PRO A 193 -0.13 4.35 6.21
CA PRO A 193 -0.56 4.96 4.95
C PRO A 193 0.55 5.72 4.22
N ALA A 194 1.48 6.34 4.97
CA ALA A 194 2.48 7.26 4.42
C ALA A 194 3.42 6.62 3.37
N MET A 195 3.69 5.31 3.46
CA MET A 195 4.59 4.63 2.53
C MET A 195 3.96 4.34 1.16
N SER A 196 2.62 4.28 1.06
CA SER A 196 1.92 4.01 -0.21
C SER A 196 0.45 4.44 -0.14
N MET A 197 0.21 5.75 -0.10
CA MET A 197 -1.08 6.36 0.22
C MET A 197 -2.26 5.79 -0.58
N VAL A 198 -2.14 5.69 -1.91
CA VAL A 198 -3.20 5.16 -2.79
C VAL A 198 -3.40 3.66 -2.60
N SER A 199 -2.33 2.89 -2.38
CA SER A 199 -2.41 1.44 -2.13
C SER A 199 -3.14 1.13 -0.81
N TYR A 200 -2.85 1.90 0.24
CA TYR A 200 -3.56 1.89 1.51
C TYR A 200 -5.03 2.31 1.33
N ALA A 201 -5.24 3.46 0.68
CA ALA A 201 -6.57 4.00 0.45
C ALA A 201 -7.46 3.06 -0.37
N ARG A 202 -6.93 2.31 -1.35
CA ARG A 202 -7.70 1.32 -2.13
C ARG A 202 -8.34 0.23 -1.25
N ARG A 203 -7.67 -0.18 -0.16
CA ARG A 203 -8.19 -1.18 0.79
C ARG A 203 -9.24 -0.58 1.73
N ASN A 204 -8.99 0.61 2.27
CA ASN A 204 -9.94 1.30 3.15
C ASN A 204 -11.16 1.85 2.39
N ALA A 205 -10.99 2.26 1.14
CA ALA A 205 -12.08 2.63 0.25
C ALA A 205 -12.92 1.40 -0.10
N LEU A 206 -12.36 0.18 -0.18
CA LEU A 206 -13.17 -1.01 -0.37
C LEU A 206 -14.07 -1.29 0.85
N SER A 207 -13.56 -1.16 2.08
CA SER A 207 -14.40 -1.31 3.27
C SER A 207 -15.43 -0.18 3.41
N VAL A 208 -15.05 1.09 3.19
CA VAL A 208 -15.97 2.24 3.34
C VAL A 208 -16.94 2.40 2.15
N ALA A 209 -16.55 2.07 0.92
CA ALA A 209 -17.45 2.11 -0.23
C ALA A 209 -18.39 0.90 -0.28
N ALA A 210 -17.97 -0.27 0.21
CA ALA A 210 -18.90 -1.37 0.46
C ALA A 210 -20.03 -0.89 1.38
N TRP A 211 -19.72 -0.17 2.47
CA TRP A 211 -20.74 0.47 3.31
C TRP A 211 -21.57 1.51 2.54
N ARG A 212 -20.95 2.44 1.79
CA ARG A 212 -21.69 3.52 1.11
C ARG A 212 -22.62 3.05 -0.02
N HIS A 213 -22.26 1.96 -0.70
CA HIS A 213 -23.11 1.33 -1.72
C HIS A 213 -24.12 0.35 -1.10
N LEU A 214 -23.74 -0.40 -0.04
CA LEU A 214 -24.68 -1.23 0.73
C LEU A 214 -25.80 -0.40 1.35
N PHE A 215 -25.50 0.78 1.92
CA PHE A 215 -26.54 1.69 2.44
C PHE A 215 -27.47 2.23 1.35
N LYS A 216 -26.97 2.49 0.14
CA LYS A 216 -27.81 2.84 -1.02
C LYS A 216 -28.67 1.65 -1.48
N PHE A 217 -28.10 0.44 -1.48
CA PHE A 217 -28.81 -0.79 -1.87
C PHE A 217 -29.89 -1.17 -0.86
N LEU A 218 -29.58 -1.13 0.45
CA LEU A 218 -30.54 -1.30 1.54
C LEU A 218 -31.66 -0.24 1.48
N ARG A 219 -31.36 1.03 1.18
CA ARG A 219 -32.40 2.06 0.95
C ARG A 219 -33.30 1.79 -0.26
N LEU A 220 -32.80 1.05 -1.27
CA LEU A 220 -33.58 0.69 -2.45
C LEU A 220 -34.47 -0.56 -2.19
N VAL A 221 -33.94 -1.53 -1.45
CA VAL A 221 -34.57 -2.82 -1.16
C VAL A 221 -35.53 -2.75 0.03
N LEU A 222 -35.27 -1.88 1.01
CA LEU A 222 -36.08 -1.69 2.23
C LEU A 222 -37.02 -0.48 2.13
N ARG A 223 -37.64 -0.23 0.97
CA ARG A 223 -38.88 0.54 0.92
C ARG A 223 -40.05 -0.44 1.10
N PRO A 224 -40.76 -0.46 2.23
CA PRO A 224 -42.05 -1.12 2.31
C PRO A 224 -43.02 -0.42 1.35
N ALA A 225 -43.83 -1.19 0.64
CA ALA A 225 -44.96 -0.66 -0.11
C ALA A 225 -46.08 -0.25 0.87
N ALA A 226 -45.90 0.89 1.54
CA ALA A 226 -46.93 1.50 2.37
C ALA A 226 -48.00 2.19 1.51
N ARG A 227 -48.78 1.38 0.79
CA ARG A 227 -50.14 1.74 0.34
C ARG A 227 -51.12 0.95 1.21
N LEU A 228 -51.63 1.57 2.27
CA LEU A 228 -53.00 1.44 2.78
C LEU A 228 -53.13 2.27 4.08
N ALA A 229 -53.95 3.32 4.03
CA ALA A 229 -54.71 3.94 5.13
C ALA A 229 -55.13 5.35 4.68
N ASP A 230 -56.12 5.42 3.79
CA ASP A 230 -56.98 6.60 3.73
C ASP A 230 -57.87 6.63 4.98
N ASP A 231 -58.38 7.82 5.32
CA ASP A 231 -59.22 8.15 6.47
C ASP A 231 -58.64 7.94 7.88
N LEU A 232 -58.18 9.05 8.48
CA LEU A 232 -58.73 9.62 9.73
C LEU A 232 -57.97 10.92 10.07
N GLY A 233 -58.64 12.09 10.01
CA GLY A 233 -57.98 13.34 10.42
C GLY A 233 -58.50 14.67 9.85
N ARG A 234 -59.81 14.82 9.64
CA ARG A 234 -60.39 16.09 9.16
C ARG A 234 -60.32 17.19 10.24
N ALA A 235 -59.37 18.11 10.14
CA ALA A 235 -59.33 19.33 10.96
C ALA A 235 -58.98 20.57 10.12
N ASN A 236 -59.94 21.50 10.01
CA ASN A 236 -59.82 22.75 9.27
C ASN A 236 -58.67 23.66 9.74
N ARG A 237 -57.95 24.26 8.77
CA ARG A 237 -57.88 25.73 8.70
C ARG A 237 -57.70 26.22 7.26
N ARG A 238 -58.43 27.28 6.92
CA ARG A 238 -58.66 27.75 5.53
C ARG A 238 -57.52 28.62 5.01
N THR A 239 -57.38 28.63 3.69
CA THR A 239 -56.67 29.65 2.90
C THR A 239 -57.45 30.97 2.85
N GLY A 240 -56.75 32.08 2.61
CA GLY A 240 -57.33 33.40 2.34
C GLY A 240 -56.26 34.39 1.88
N ASN A 241 -56.38 34.92 0.66
CA ASN A 241 -55.41 35.82 0.03
C ASN A 241 -55.87 37.30 0.08
N LEU A 242 -54.95 38.21 0.48
CA LEU A 242 -54.73 39.58 -0.08
C LEU A 242 -55.95 40.57 -0.11
N PRO A 243 -55.86 41.85 -0.58
CA PRO A 243 -54.73 42.61 -1.16
C PRO A 243 -54.52 44.07 -0.61
N THR A 244 -53.66 44.83 -1.32
CA THR A 244 -53.59 46.31 -1.52
C THR A 244 -52.46 47.11 -0.83
N GLY A 245 -51.87 48.10 -1.54
CA GLY A 245 -50.94 49.08 -0.93
C GLY A 245 -49.76 49.67 -1.75
N ILE A 246 -49.98 50.15 -2.99
CA ILE A 246 -49.38 51.36 -3.64
C ILE A 246 -47.87 51.72 -3.44
N THR A 247 -47.13 51.83 -4.56
CA THR A 247 -45.88 52.61 -4.78
C THR A 247 -46.20 54.02 -5.33
N PRO A 248 -45.36 55.10 -5.21
CA PRO A 248 -43.98 55.18 -5.78
C PRO A 248 -42.96 56.07 -5.02
N ALA A 249 -41.86 56.45 -5.69
CA ALA A 249 -40.60 56.93 -5.13
C ALA A 249 -40.30 58.44 -5.32
N THR A 250 -39.30 58.96 -4.59
CA THR A 250 -38.58 60.22 -4.90
C THR A 250 -37.08 60.19 -4.55
N SER A 251 -36.27 60.75 -5.46
CA SER A 251 -34.84 61.12 -5.41
C SER A 251 -34.53 62.34 -4.50
N SER A 252 -33.31 62.73 -4.09
CA SER A 252 -31.90 62.22 -4.17
C SER A 252 -31.01 63.12 -3.23
N PRO A 253 -29.69 63.36 -3.45
CA PRO A 253 -28.52 62.47 -3.34
C PRO A 253 -27.44 62.96 -2.33
N GLY A 254 -26.43 62.13 -2.04
CA GLY A 254 -25.11 62.60 -1.55
C GLY A 254 -24.46 61.77 -0.44
N GLY A 255 -23.13 61.59 -0.51
CA GLY A 255 -22.33 61.00 0.59
C GLY A 255 -21.20 60.08 0.11
N LEU A 256 -19.95 60.54 0.22
CA LEU A 256 -18.74 59.83 -0.20
C LEU A 256 -18.50 58.51 0.55
N THR A 257 -17.90 57.55 -0.15
CA THR A 257 -17.21 56.41 0.47
C THR A 257 -15.84 56.83 1.04
N TYR A 258 -15.61 56.67 2.35
CA TYR A 258 -14.40 55.98 2.83
C TYR A 258 -14.51 55.46 4.27
N ARG A 259 -13.55 54.62 4.63
CA ARG A 259 -13.56 53.66 5.74
C ARG A 259 -12.59 54.10 6.85
N ARG A 260 -13.01 54.17 8.13
CA ARG A 260 -12.10 53.86 9.27
C ARG A 260 -12.72 53.60 10.65
N HIS A 261 -12.19 52.55 11.26
CA HIS A 261 -12.10 52.13 12.68
C HIS A 261 -12.89 52.81 13.82
N VAL A 262 -13.51 51.93 14.64
CA VAL A 262 -13.30 51.90 16.11
C VAL A 262 -12.96 50.45 16.53
N ARG A 263 -12.13 50.28 17.58
CA ARG A 263 -11.65 48.97 18.09
C ARG A 263 -12.67 48.30 19.03
N ARG A 264 -12.60 46.97 19.16
CA ARG A 264 -13.04 46.22 20.36
C ARG A 264 -11.96 45.22 20.77
N THR A 265 -11.81 45.04 22.08
CA THR A 265 -10.82 44.19 22.76
C THR A 265 -11.30 42.74 22.89
N PRO A 266 -10.38 41.76 23.05
CA PRO A 266 -10.74 40.35 23.22
C PRO A 266 -10.99 39.98 24.69
N THR A 267 -12.09 39.27 24.97
CA THR A 267 -12.34 38.58 26.24
C THR A 267 -11.91 37.11 26.16
N SER A 268 -11.26 36.63 27.22
CA SER A 268 -10.72 35.28 27.38
C SER A 268 -11.64 34.38 28.22
N LEU A 269 -11.52 33.05 28.05
CA LEU A 269 -11.87 31.95 29.00
C LEU A 269 -11.67 30.59 28.27
N PRO A 270 -11.56 29.44 28.95
CA PRO A 270 -10.56 29.07 29.96
C PRO A 270 -9.67 27.86 29.52
N LYS A 271 -8.55 27.64 30.22
CA LYS A 271 -7.71 26.43 30.04
C LYS A 271 -8.17 25.30 30.98
N TYR A 272 -8.42 24.10 30.44
CA TYR A 272 -8.50 22.87 31.25
C TYR A 272 -7.17 22.11 31.20
N ALA A 273 -6.69 21.67 32.36
CA ALA A 273 -5.42 20.98 32.52
C ALA A 273 -5.62 19.48 32.73
N THR A 274 -4.92 18.65 31.94
CA THR A 274 -4.75 17.21 32.20
C THR A 274 -3.36 16.98 32.80
N LYS A 275 -3.31 16.36 33.99
CA LYS A 275 -2.06 16.10 34.72
C LYS A 275 -1.21 15.06 33.98
N ALA A 276 0.07 15.35 33.78
CA ALA A 276 1.05 14.35 33.36
C ALA A 276 1.50 13.50 34.56
N LEU A 277 1.61 12.18 34.37
CA LEU A 277 2.20 11.27 35.36
C LEU A 277 3.74 11.40 35.34
N LYS A 278 4.35 11.50 36.52
CA LYS A 278 5.82 11.45 36.69
C LYS A 278 6.33 10.02 36.54
N PRO A 279 7.46 9.78 35.85
CA PRO A 279 8.14 8.48 35.88
C PRO A 279 8.91 8.27 37.19
N SER A 280 8.83 7.07 37.75
CA SER A 280 9.60 6.59 38.91
C SER A 280 10.96 6.00 38.49
N PRO A 281 12.03 6.15 39.28
CA PRO A 281 13.37 5.67 38.93
C PRO A 281 13.67 4.24 39.43
N LEU A 282 14.83 3.72 38.94
CA LEU A 282 15.60 2.51 39.33
C LEU A 282 15.45 1.26 38.42
N PRO A 283 16.54 0.47 38.22
CA PRO A 283 17.97 0.80 38.26
C PRO A 283 18.72 0.40 36.98
N LEU A 284 19.97 0.87 36.81
CA LEU A 284 20.84 0.45 35.71
C LEU A 284 21.23 -1.03 35.85
N THR A 285 21.08 -1.80 34.77
CA THR A 285 21.83 -3.03 34.55
C THR A 285 22.68 -2.92 33.28
N THR A 286 23.99 -2.87 33.47
CA THR A 286 24.97 -2.89 32.39
C THR A 286 25.07 -4.29 31.78
N LEU A 287 24.70 -4.47 30.51
CA LEU A 287 25.17 -5.59 29.70
C LEU A 287 26.14 -5.08 28.62
N LYS A 288 27.40 -5.51 28.74
CA LYS A 288 28.45 -5.29 27.73
C LYS A 288 28.09 -6.08 26.46
N TRP A 289 28.23 -5.43 25.30
CA TRP A 289 28.26 -6.11 24.01
C TRP A 289 29.72 -6.47 23.64
N PRO A 290 30.05 -7.75 23.38
CA PRO A 290 31.31 -8.12 22.75
C PRO A 290 31.29 -7.81 21.25
N ASN A 291 32.45 -7.39 20.72
CA ASN A 291 32.66 -7.16 19.29
C ASN A 291 32.95 -8.47 18.52
N CYS A 292 32.85 -8.35 17.18
CA CYS A 292 33.47 -9.21 16.16
C CYS A 292 32.96 -10.65 15.94
N ALA A 293 32.25 -10.79 14.81
CA ALA A 293 32.43 -11.79 13.75
C ALA A 293 32.75 -13.27 14.08
N THR A 294 31.88 -14.17 13.62
CA THR A 294 32.30 -15.29 12.73
C THR A 294 31.10 -15.93 12.02
N SER A 295 31.35 -16.52 10.85
CA SER A 295 30.40 -17.31 10.08
C SER A 295 30.15 -18.68 10.73
N GLY A 296 28.89 -19.09 10.88
CA GLY A 296 28.56 -20.44 11.37
C GLY A 296 27.13 -20.86 11.08
N TRP A 297 26.96 -21.87 10.22
CA TRP A 297 25.70 -22.60 10.08
C TRP A 297 25.50 -23.51 11.30
N HIS A 298 24.59 -23.19 12.22
CA HIS A 298 24.13 -24.15 13.23
C HIS A 298 22.61 -24.23 13.30
N ARG A 299 22.09 -25.45 13.09
CA ARG A 299 20.71 -25.80 13.40
C ARG A 299 20.55 -25.89 14.91
N ASN A 300 19.66 -25.10 15.50
CA ASN A 300 19.15 -25.38 16.84
C ASN A 300 17.65 -25.67 16.78
N LYS A 301 17.28 -26.91 17.13
CA LYS A 301 15.89 -27.33 17.31
C LYS A 301 15.42 -26.88 18.69
N ALA A 302 14.60 -25.83 18.77
CA ALA A 302 13.85 -25.51 19.97
C ALA A 302 12.42 -26.06 19.83
N LEU A 303 11.95 -26.80 20.84
CA LEU A 303 10.58 -27.31 20.91
C LEU A 303 9.60 -26.15 21.16
N ILE A 304 8.63 -25.98 20.26
CA ILE A 304 7.58 -24.95 20.42
C ILE A 304 6.47 -25.53 21.30
N ALA A 305 6.30 -24.98 22.50
CA ALA A 305 5.16 -25.29 23.35
C ALA A 305 3.86 -24.72 22.75
N PRO A 306 2.75 -25.50 22.70
CA PRO A 306 1.51 -25.04 22.10
C PRO A 306 0.75 -24.06 23.00
N TRP A 307 0.48 -22.86 22.49
CA TRP A 307 -0.39 -21.88 23.14
C TRP A 307 -1.83 -22.37 23.20
N ARG A 308 -2.38 -22.53 24.42
CA ARG A 308 -3.82 -22.76 24.63
C ARG A 308 -4.58 -21.45 24.51
N TRP A 309 -5.61 -21.44 23.67
CA TRP A 309 -6.63 -20.38 23.67
C TRP A 309 -7.75 -20.79 24.63
N GLN A 310 -8.01 -19.98 25.66
CA GLN A 310 -9.25 -20.05 26.43
C GLN A 310 -10.34 -19.31 25.66
N TRP A 311 -11.52 -19.93 25.56
CA TRP A 311 -12.73 -19.29 25.07
C TRP A 311 -13.48 -18.66 26.25
N ALA A 312 -13.92 -17.41 26.09
CA ALA A 312 -15.07 -16.92 26.84
C ALA A 312 -16.35 -17.41 26.14
N MET A 313 -17.38 -17.72 26.92
CA MET A 313 -18.67 -18.24 26.46
C MET A 313 -19.44 -17.19 25.65
#